data_AF-A0A329BGV9-F1
#
_entry.id   AF-A0A329BGV9-F1
#
_cell.length_a   1.000
_cell.length_b   1.000
_cell.length_c   1.000
_cell.angle_alpha   90.00
_cell.angle_beta   90.00
_cell.angle_gamma   90.00
#
_symmetry.space_group_name_H-M   'P 1'
#
loop_
_entity.id
_entity.type
_entity.pdbx_description
1 polymer ?
#
loop_
_entity_poly.entity_id
_entity_poly.type
_entity_poly.pdbx_seq_one_letter_code
_entity_poly.pdbx_strand_id
1 'polypeptide(L)'
;MNKRRFCDRSRGAATAQLLLLLLLFMLPPPPSALASEESANASTEAAGQRARFMQDFCGTSPEAIAQYKEKLAKVLTEASDFDTRWQSGWRLGERDALQLRALQLNSPAEFATRVKNNCERVRWQAANSLRPRAPR
;
A
#
# COMPACT_ATOMS: atom_id res chain seq x y z
N MET A 1 37.95 33.97 -53.68
CA MET A 1 36.64 33.98 -53.00
C MET A 1 36.24 32.54 -52.67
N ASN A 2 36.04 32.18 -51.40
CA ASN A 2 35.37 30.92 -51.03
C ASN A 2 34.77 31.00 -49.61
N LYS A 3 33.47 31.31 -49.52
CA LYS A 3 32.68 31.40 -48.27
C LYS A 3 31.57 30.35 -48.27
N ARG A 4 31.87 29.08 -47.96
CA ARG A 4 30.84 28.04 -47.74
C ARG A 4 31.34 26.92 -46.83
N ARG A 5 31.60 27.18 -45.54
CA ARG A 5 31.90 26.09 -44.56
C ARG A 5 31.43 26.33 -43.12
N PHE A 6 30.57 27.31 -42.85
CA PHE A 6 30.28 27.70 -41.45
C PHE A 6 28.83 27.53 -40.94
N CYS A 7 27.89 27.01 -41.74
CA CYS A 7 26.47 27.00 -41.35
C CYS A 7 25.86 25.63 -40.99
N ASP A 8 26.55 24.50 -41.19
CA ASP A 8 25.94 23.18 -40.93
C ASP A 8 26.18 22.64 -39.51
N ARG A 9 27.17 23.16 -38.78
CA ARG A 9 27.56 22.59 -37.47
C ARG A 9 26.61 22.98 -36.33
N SER A 10 25.83 24.05 -36.49
CA SER A 10 24.92 24.59 -35.46
C SER A 10 23.50 24.02 -35.51
N ARG A 11 23.08 23.44 -36.64
CA ARG A 11 21.71 22.88 -36.80
C ARG A 11 21.51 21.50 -36.15
N GLY A 12 22.54 20.65 -36.12
CA GLY A 12 22.46 19.33 -35.49
C GLY A 12 22.48 19.35 -33.95
N ALA A 13 23.08 20.37 -33.35
CA ALA A 13 23.15 20.50 -31.88
C ALA A 13 21.79 20.86 -31.27
N ALA A 14 21.03 21.74 -31.93
CA ALA A 14 19.74 22.21 -31.45
C ALA A 14 18.65 21.11 -31.48
N THR A 15 18.63 20.27 -32.53
CA THR A 15 17.68 19.15 -32.64
C THR A 15 17.98 18.05 -31.63
N ALA A 16 19.26 17.74 -31.41
CA ALA A 16 19.68 16.77 -30.40
C ALA A 16 19.33 17.25 -28.98
N GLN A 17 19.50 18.53 -28.66
CA GLN A 17 19.08 19.12 -27.37
C GLN A 17 17.57 19.09 -27.17
N LEU A 18 16.79 19.39 -28.21
CA LEU A 18 15.33 19.37 -28.13
C LEU A 18 14.79 17.93 -27.92
N LEU A 19 15.37 16.95 -28.62
CA LEU A 19 15.07 15.53 -28.43
C LEU A 19 15.45 15.02 -27.03
N LEU A 20 16.59 15.46 -26.49
CA LEU A 20 17.01 15.09 -25.14
C LEU A 20 16.07 15.69 -24.07
N LEU A 21 15.65 16.95 -24.23
CA LEU A 21 14.69 17.61 -23.35
C LEU A 21 13.30 16.95 -23.42
N LEU A 22 12.86 16.54 -24.61
CA LEU A 22 11.62 15.78 -24.80
C LEU A 22 11.68 14.40 -24.14
N LEU A 23 12.82 13.71 -24.20
CA LEU A 23 13.04 12.44 -23.52
C LEU A 23 13.05 12.59 -21.99
N LEU A 24 13.63 13.67 -21.46
CA LEU A 24 13.62 14.01 -20.03
C LEU A 24 12.22 14.36 -19.52
N PHE A 25 11.36 14.98 -20.33
CA PHE A 25 9.97 15.29 -19.96
C PHE A 25 9.06 14.05 -19.93
N MET A 26 9.45 12.97 -20.62
CA MET A 26 8.71 11.70 -20.60
C MET A 26 9.08 10.80 -19.42
N LEU A 27 10.06 11.20 -18.57
CA LEU A 27 10.33 10.47 -17.34
C LEU A 27 9.22 10.74 -16.32
N PRO A 28 8.57 9.70 -15.77
CA PRO A 28 7.63 9.89 -14.66
C PRO A 28 8.37 10.50 -13.46
N PRO A 29 7.79 11.51 -12.79
CA PRO A 29 8.42 12.10 -11.63
C PRO A 29 8.57 11.04 -10.53
N PRO A 30 9.65 11.09 -9.73
CA PRO A 30 9.76 10.23 -8.57
C PRO A 30 8.55 10.48 -7.66
N PRO A 31 7.93 9.43 -7.12
CA PRO A 31 6.79 9.61 -6.24
C PRO A 31 7.20 10.44 -5.04
N SER A 32 6.40 11.45 -4.70
CA SER A 32 6.69 12.34 -3.60
C SER A 32 6.71 11.58 -2.26
N ALA A 33 7.54 12.04 -1.33
CA ALA A 33 7.60 11.49 0.03
C ALA A 33 6.21 11.47 0.69
N LEU A 34 5.43 12.53 0.49
CA LEU A 34 4.05 12.66 0.99
C LEU A 34 3.11 11.56 0.44
N ALA A 35 3.22 11.23 -0.84
CA ALA A 35 2.41 10.15 -1.43
C ALA A 35 2.83 8.77 -0.89
N SER A 36 4.11 8.59 -0.58
CA SER A 36 4.63 7.36 0.06
C SER A 36 4.09 7.21 1.47
N GLU A 37 4.14 8.28 2.26
CA GLU A 37 3.62 8.34 3.63
C GLU A 37 2.11 8.08 3.69
N GLU A 38 1.31 8.78 2.87
CA GLU A 38 -0.14 8.57 2.83
C GLU A 38 -0.49 7.12 2.46
N SER A 39 0.22 6.55 1.48
CA SER A 39 0.04 5.15 1.11
C SER A 39 0.42 4.19 2.24
N ALA A 40 1.49 4.47 2.99
CA ALA A 40 1.90 3.67 4.14
C ALA A 40 0.89 3.79 5.29
N ASN A 41 0.39 4.99 5.58
CA ASN A 41 -0.66 5.25 6.56
C ASN A 41 -1.95 4.50 6.23
N ALA A 42 -2.44 4.58 4.99
CA ALA A 42 -3.61 3.83 4.53
C ALA A 42 -3.39 2.31 4.60
N SER A 43 -2.18 1.85 4.27
CA SER A 43 -1.82 0.42 4.37
C SER A 43 -1.87 -0.07 5.83
N THR A 44 -1.37 0.73 6.76
CA THR A 44 -1.37 0.45 8.20
C THR A 44 -2.80 0.40 8.75
N GLU A 45 -3.65 1.34 8.37
CA GLU A 45 -5.07 1.36 8.78
C GLU A 45 -5.82 0.11 8.27
N ALA A 46 -5.69 -0.21 6.98
CA ALA A 46 -6.28 -1.42 6.44
C ALA A 46 -5.72 -2.71 7.10
N ALA A 47 -4.44 -2.71 7.50
CA ALA A 47 -3.85 -3.83 8.24
C ALA A 47 -4.46 -4.00 9.63
N GLY A 48 -4.65 -2.91 10.39
CA GLY A 48 -5.30 -2.94 11.70
C GLY A 48 -6.73 -3.47 11.64
N GLN A 49 -7.51 -3.03 10.65
CA GLN A 49 -8.88 -3.52 10.42
C GLN A 49 -8.93 -5.03 10.14
N ARG A 50 -8.04 -5.51 9.26
CA ARG A 50 -7.93 -6.94 8.95
C ARG A 50 -7.44 -7.76 10.13
N ALA A 51 -6.49 -7.24 10.90
CA ALA A 51 -5.99 -7.88 12.12
C ALA A 51 -7.11 -8.11 13.13
N ARG A 52 -7.97 -7.11 13.33
CA ARG A 52 -9.16 -7.24 14.18
C ARG A 52 -10.09 -8.36 13.69
N PHE A 53 -10.38 -8.40 12.38
CA PHE A 53 -11.20 -9.46 11.79
C PHE A 53 -10.56 -10.85 11.96
N MET A 54 -9.25 -10.97 11.75
CA MET A 54 -8.52 -12.23 11.93
C MET A 54 -8.59 -12.75 13.36
N GLN A 55 -8.45 -11.87 14.36
CA GLN A 55 -8.55 -12.26 15.76
C GLN A 55 -9.96 -12.71 16.13
N ASP A 56 -10.98 -11.97 15.70
CA ASP A 56 -12.36 -12.26 16.09
C ASP A 56 -12.94 -13.49 15.40
N PHE A 57 -12.59 -13.73 14.14
CA PHE A 57 -13.33 -14.68 13.28
C PHE A 57 -12.47 -15.79 12.66
N CYS A 58 -11.14 -15.63 12.61
CA CYS A 58 -10.26 -16.58 11.93
C CYS A 58 -9.38 -17.40 12.88
N GLY A 59 -9.56 -17.25 14.19
CA GLY A 59 -8.81 -17.98 15.22
C GLY A 59 -7.36 -17.52 15.38
N THR A 60 -7.00 -16.33 14.88
CA THR A 60 -5.64 -15.81 15.05
C THR A 60 -5.43 -15.33 16.48
N SER A 61 -4.43 -15.89 17.16
CA SER A 61 -4.09 -15.53 18.54
C SER A 61 -3.63 -14.07 18.68
N PRO A 62 -3.88 -13.40 19.82
CA PRO A 62 -3.37 -12.06 20.10
C PRO A 62 -1.86 -11.91 19.91
N GLU A 63 -1.07 -12.94 20.28
CA GLU A 63 0.39 -12.95 20.14
C GLU A 63 0.81 -12.89 18.68
N ALA A 64 0.14 -13.64 17.81
CA ALA A 64 0.37 -13.59 16.36
C ALA A 64 -0.01 -12.24 15.75
N ILE A 65 -1.06 -11.58 16.26
CA ILE A 65 -1.41 -10.21 15.85
C ILE A 65 -0.36 -9.20 16.28
N ALA A 66 0.15 -9.30 17.52
CA ALA A 66 1.22 -8.44 18.01
C ALA A 66 2.50 -8.59 17.16
N GLN A 67 2.92 -9.83 16.90
CA GLN A 67 4.06 -10.12 16.03
C GLN A 67 3.85 -9.60 14.59
N TYR A 68 2.63 -9.71 14.06
CA TYR A 68 2.30 -9.15 12.75
C TYR A 68 2.43 -7.62 12.74
N LYS A 69 1.89 -6.94 13.77
CA LYS A 69 1.99 -5.49 13.93
C LYS A 69 3.45 -5.03 13.98
N GLU A 70 4.29 -5.68 14.80
CA GLU A 70 5.71 -5.36 14.93
C GLU A 70 6.47 -5.54 13.61
N LYS A 71 6.23 -6.64 12.90
CA LYS A 71 6.85 -6.88 11.58
C LYS A 71 6.40 -5.83 10.57
N LEU A 72 5.12 -5.47 10.58
CA LEU A 72 4.57 -4.49 9.65
C LEU A 72 5.14 -3.09 9.90
N ALA A 73 5.34 -2.68 11.15
CA ALA A 73 5.97 -1.41 11.51
C ALA A 73 7.39 -1.27 10.93
N LYS A 74 8.12 -2.39 10.80
CA LYS A 74 9.45 -2.43 10.18
C LYS A 74 9.42 -2.38 8.65
N VAL A 75 8.29 -2.73 8.05
CA VAL A 75 8.11 -2.73 6.58
C VAL A 75 7.54 -1.40 6.09
N LEU A 76 6.64 -0.78 6.87
CA LEU A 76 5.98 0.48 6.53
C LEU A 76 6.66 1.65 7.23
N THR A 77 7.95 1.83 6.98
CA THR A 77 8.77 2.87 7.62
C THR A 77 8.36 4.29 7.28
N GLU A 78 7.64 4.48 6.17
CA GLU A 78 7.11 5.78 5.75
C GLU A 78 5.82 6.16 6.47
N ALA A 79 5.22 5.27 7.28
CA ALA A 79 4.03 5.60 8.06
C ALA A 79 4.41 6.40 9.31
N SER A 80 4.30 7.72 9.23
CA SER A 80 4.60 8.67 10.31
C SER A 80 3.80 8.41 11.60
N ASP A 81 2.53 7.99 11.46
CA ASP A 81 1.59 7.77 12.56
C ASP A 81 1.18 6.30 12.70
N PHE A 82 2.13 5.36 12.56
CA PHE A 82 1.85 3.93 12.46
C PHE A 82 0.87 3.42 13.54
N ASP A 83 1.13 3.67 14.82
CA ASP A 83 0.29 3.16 15.90
C ASP A 83 -1.12 3.77 15.90
N THR A 84 -1.23 5.06 15.64
CA THR A 84 -2.52 5.76 15.53
C THR A 84 -3.33 5.22 14.35
N ARG A 85 -2.70 5.01 13.19
CA ARG A 85 -3.36 4.44 12.00
C ARG A 85 -3.76 2.99 12.22
N TRP A 86 -2.90 2.20 12.85
CA TRP A 86 -3.23 0.83 13.24
C TRP A 86 -4.47 0.80 14.13
N GLN A 87 -4.50 1.63 15.17
CA GLN A 87 -5.61 1.70 16.11
C GLN A 87 -6.89 2.28 15.49
N SER A 88 -6.77 3.19 14.51
CA SER A 88 -7.89 3.62 13.68
C SER A 88 -8.51 2.43 12.96
N GLY A 89 -7.70 1.69 12.22
CA GLY A 89 -8.11 0.48 11.52
C GLY A 89 -8.73 -0.56 12.44
N TRP A 90 -8.11 -0.80 13.59
CA TRP A 90 -8.61 -1.71 14.60
C TRP A 90 -10.06 -1.39 15.02
N ARG A 91 -10.35 -0.12 15.31
CA ARG A 91 -11.70 0.35 15.66
C ARG A 91 -12.69 0.21 14.50
N LEU A 92 -12.24 0.42 13.25
CA LEU A 92 -13.08 0.12 12.08
C LEU A 92 -13.46 -1.37 12.06
N GLY A 93 -12.49 -2.26 12.33
CA GLY A 93 -12.72 -3.69 12.41
C GLY A 93 -13.67 -4.10 13.54
N GLU A 94 -13.63 -3.41 14.69
CA GLU A 94 -14.57 -3.63 15.79
C GLU A 94 -16.01 -3.30 15.37
N ARG A 95 -16.21 -2.19 14.66
CA ARG A 95 -17.53 -1.84 14.12
C ARG A 95 -18.03 -2.87 13.11
N ASP A 96 -17.17 -3.31 12.20
CA ASP A 96 -17.53 -4.30 11.19
C ASP A 96 -17.84 -5.68 11.82
N ALA A 97 -17.16 -6.01 12.93
CA ALA A 97 -17.42 -7.21 13.70
C ALA A 97 -18.84 -7.23 14.30
N LEU A 98 -19.39 -6.08 14.69
CA LEU A 98 -20.78 -5.99 15.16
C LEU A 98 -21.77 -6.40 14.07
N GLN A 99 -21.56 -5.96 12.83
CA GLN A 99 -22.42 -6.32 11.70
C GLN A 99 -22.34 -7.82 11.40
N LEU A 100 -21.13 -8.39 11.43
CA LEU A 100 -20.94 -9.84 11.23
C LEU A 100 -21.57 -10.68 12.35
N ARG A 101 -21.49 -10.25 13.61
CA ARG A 101 -22.16 -10.92 14.72
C ARG A 101 -23.68 -10.83 14.60
N ALA A 102 -24.23 -9.71 14.14
CA ALA A 102 -25.65 -9.62 13.82
C ALA A 102 -26.04 -10.60 12.68
N LEU A 103 -25.20 -10.73 11.64
CA LEU A 103 -25.41 -11.72 10.58
C LEU A 103 -25.35 -13.16 11.12
N GLN A 104 -24.45 -13.45 12.05
CA GLN A 104 -24.35 -14.78 12.68
C GLN A 104 -25.65 -15.20 13.36
N LEU A 105 -26.37 -14.26 14.00
CA LEU A 105 -27.64 -14.53 14.67
C LEU A 105 -28.79 -14.72 13.69
N ASN A 106 -28.81 -13.95 12.60
CA ASN A 106 -29.95 -13.92 11.67
C ASN A 106 -29.82 -14.88 10.48
N SER A 107 -28.59 -15.21 10.07
CA SER A 107 -28.29 -16.05 8.91
C SER A 107 -26.96 -16.83 9.12
N PRO A 108 -26.98 -17.91 9.93
CA PRO A 108 -25.75 -18.62 10.31
C PRO A 108 -24.96 -19.21 9.14
N ALA A 109 -25.66 -19.73 8.12
CA ALA A 109 -25.04 -20.31 6.94
C ALA A 109 -24.32 -19.24 6.07
N GLU A 110 -24.93 -18.06 5.94
CA GLU A 110 -24.30 -16.94 5.23
C GLU A 110 -23.10 -16.41 6.01
N PHE A 111 -23.23 -16.26 7.33
CA PHE A 111 -22.12 -15.90 8.19
C PHE A 111 -20.92 -16.84 8.02
N ALA A 112 -21.15 -18.16 8.10
CA ALA A 112 -20.09 -19.16 7.95
C ALA A 112 -19.40 -19.06 6.58
N THR A 113 -20.18 -18.86 5.51
CA THR A 113 -19.65 -18.67 4.15
C THR A 113 -18.80 -17.41 4.04
N ARG A 114 -19.29 -16.28 4.56
CA ARG A 114 -18.54 -15.00 4.55
C ARG A 114 -17.26 -15.08 5.36
N VAL A 115 -17.30 -15.65 6.57
CA VAL A 115 -16.13 -15.80 7.43
C VAL A 115 -15.08 -16.68 6.75
N LYS A 116 -15.48 -17.86 6.23
CA LYS A 116 -14.57 -18.76 5.52
C LYS A 116 -13.83 -18.06 4.38
N ASN A 117 -14.57 -17.45 3.46
CA ASN A 117 -13.99 -16.79 2.27
C ASN A 117 -13.10 -15.60 2.65
N ASN A 118 -13.49 -14.84 3.67
CA ASN A 118 -12.72 -13.70 4.12
C ASN A 118 -11.43 -14.11 4.85
N CYS A 119 -11.43 -15.19 5.64
CA CYS A 119 -10.26 -15.62 6.40
C CYS A 119 -9.07 -15.99 5.50
N GLU A 120 -9.30 -16.70 4.40
CA GLU A 120 -8.24 -17.01 3.44
C GLU A 120 -7.67 -15.73 2.80
N ARG A 121 -8.56 -14.83 2.38
CA ARG A 121 -8.18 -13.56 1.76
C ARG A 121 -7.35 -12.68 2.69
N VAL A 122 -7.79 -12.47 3.93
CA VAL A 122 -7.08 -11.58 4.87
C VAL A 122 -5.75 -12.17 5.32
N ARG A 123 -5.62 -13.50 5.46
CA ARG A 123 -4.34 -14.15 5.75
C ARG A 123 -3.35 -13.94 4.62
N TRP A 124 -3.78 -14.11 3.37
CA TRP A 124 -2.94 -13.82 2.20
C TRP A 124 -2.52 -12.34 2.16
N GLN A 125 -3.46 -11.41 2.40
CA GLN A 125 -3.17 -9.98 2.43
C GLN A 125 -2.15 -9.61 3.52
N ALA A 126 -2.28 -10.19 4.72
CA ALA A 126 -1.34 -9.98 5.82
C ALA A 126 0.04 -10.56 5.53
N ALA A 127 0.13 -11.73 4.89
CA ALA A 127 1.41 -12.28 4.46
C ALA A 127 2.07 -11.42 3.37
N ASN A 128 1.27 -10.93 2.43
CA ASN A 128 1.77 -10.10 1.33
C ASN A 128 2.21 -8.70 1.78
N SER A 129 1.57 -8.11 2.80
CA SER A 129 1.93 -6.79 3.32
C SER A 129 3.29 -6.77 4.03
N LEU A 130 3.78 -7.93 4.49
CA LEU A 130 5.10 -8.07 5.09
C LEU A 130 6.23 -8.25 4.08
N ARG A 131 5.92 -8.35 2.77
CA ARG A 131 6.97 -8.48 1.77
C ARG A 131 7.78 -7.19 1.69
N PRO A 132 9.11 -7.28 1.60
CA PRO A 132 9.95 -6.11 1.37
C PRO A 132 9.45 -5.36 0.14
N ARG A 133 9.22 -4.06 0.28
CA ARG A 133 8.96 -3.20 -0.87
C ARG A 133 10.29 -2.97 -1.59
N ALA A 134 10.27 -3.03 -2.92
CA ALA A 134 11.44 -2.65 -3.70
C ALA A 134 11.81 -1.20 -3.32
N PRO A 135 13.10 -0.91 -3.05
CA PRO A 135 13.53 0.46 -2.85
C PRO A 135 13.16 1.27 -4.09
N ARG A 136 12.51 2.41 -3.88
CA ARG A 136 12.19 3.36 -4.95
C ARG A 136 13.39 4.24 -5.27
#